data_AF-A0A151SZT9-F1
#
_entry.id   AF-A0A151SZT9-F1
#
_cell.length_a   1.000
_cell.length_b   1.000
_cell.length_c   1.000
_cell.angle_alpha   90.00
_cell.angle_beta   90.00
_cell.angle_gamma   90.00
#
_symmetry.space_group_name_H-M   'P 1'
#
loop_
_entity.id
_entity.type
_entity.pdbx_description
1 polymer ?
#
loop_
_entity_poly.entity_id
_entity_poly.type
_entity_poly.pdbx_seq_one_letter_code
_entity_poly.pdbx_strand_id
1 'polypeptide(L)'
;MRCCAHILNLVVNDGLKDVHNSIASIRTAVRFVRSSPQRLAKFKECVEFSKIECKKLLCLDVPTTWNSTYMMLDAAEKFQVAFEKLDFEDSSYVEVFGIVGPPTTIDWENVRAFLKFLKIFYEATKVFSTSSHASLHVAFHQLLEAL
;
A
#
# COMPACT_ATOMS: atom_id res chain seq x y z
N MET A 1 21.41 11.18 12.64
CA MET A 1 19.97 10.86 12.46
C MET A 1 19.64 9.36 12.37
N ARG A 2 20.50 8.42 12.81
CA ARG A 2 20.22 6.97 12.70
C ARG A 2 19.16 6.46 13.70
N CYS A 3 18.99 7.10 14.85
CA CYS A 3 18.13 6.60 15.93
C CYS A 3 16.63 6.70 15.60
N CYS A 4 16.18 7.81 15.01
CA CYS A 4 14.75 8.06 14.76
C CYS A 4 14.22 7.26 13.56
N ALA A 5 15.00 7.21 12.48
CA ALA A 5 14.70 6.33 11.35
C ALA A 5 14.69 4.85 11.78
N HIS A 6 15.57 4.47 12.71
CA HIS A 6 15.59 3.12 13.27
C HIS A 6 14.37 2.83 14.15
N ILE A 7 13.99 3.73 15.07
CA ILE A 7 12.79 3.58 15.92
C ILE A 7 11.52 3.54 15.06
N LEU A 8 11.41 4.42 14.07
CA LEU A 8 10.29 4.45 13.14
C LEU A 8 10.20 3.14 12.34
N ASN A 9 11.34 2.63 11.84
CA ASN A 9 11.37 1.31 11.21
C ASN A 9 10.94 0.21 12.19
N LEU A 10 11.32 0.24 13.47
CA LEU A 10 10.91 -0.77 14.44
C LEU A 10 9.39 -0.75 14.68
N VAL A 11 8.82 0.43 14.92
CA VAL A 11 7.37 0.62 15.15
C VAL A 11 6.57 0.18 13.92
N VAL A 12 6.99 0.61 12.72
CA VAL A 12 6.32 0.25 11.48
C VAL A 12 6.43 -1.26 11.21
N ASN A 13 7.61 -1.86 11.41
CA ASN A 13 7.79 -3.29 11.22
C ASN A 13 6.97 -4.13 12.20
N ASP A 14 6.72 -3.63 13.41
CA ASP A 14 5.87 -4.32 14.36
C ASP A 14 4.40 -4.26 13.93
N GLY A 15 3.89 -3.07 13.58
CA GLY A 15 2.53 -2.91 13.05
C GLY A 15 2.30 -3.67 11.73
N LEU A 16 3.34 -3.83 10.90
CA LEU A 16 3.29 -4.65 9.68
C LEU A 16 2.99 -6.13 9.95
N LYS A 17 3.27 -6.65 11.15
CA LYS A 17 3.00 -8.05 11.50
C LYS A 17 1.49 -8.30 11.65
N ASP A 18 0.77 -7.36 12.25
CA ASP A 18 -0.67 -7.49 12.51
C ASP A 18 -1.50 -7.45 11.23
N VAL A 19 -1.02 -6.73 10.21
CA VAL A 19 -1.68 -6.63 8.89
C VAL A 19 -0.96 -7.43 7.80
N HIS A 20 -0.01 -8.30 8.17
CA HIS A 20 0.87 -8.97 7.22
C HIS A 20 0.11 -9.75 6.15
N ASN A 21 -0.93 -10.48 6.55
CA ASN A 21 -1.73 -11.29 5.64
C ASN A 21 -2.50 -10.43 4.63
N SER A 22 -3.12 -9.35 5.09
CA SER A 22 -3.84 -8.40 4.22
C SER A 22 -2.89 -7.73 3.22
N ILE A 23 -1.69 -7.35 3.67
CA ILE A 23 -0.65 -6.80 2.78
C ILE A 23 -0.17 -7.86 1.78
N ALA A 24 0.05 -9.11 2.22
CA ALA A 24 0.46 -10.20 1.33
C ALA A 24 -0.60 -10.48 0.26
N SER A 25 -1.88 -10.49 0.64
CA SER A 25 -3.00 -10.68 -0.29
C SER A 25 -3.05 -9.55 -1.33
N ILE A 26 -3.03 -8.28 -0.90
CA ILE A 26 -3.04 -7.14 -1.83
C ILE A 26 -1.79 -7.11 -2.71
N ARG A 27 -0.62 -7.50 -2.17
CA ARG A 27 0.61 -7.63 -2.97
C ARG A 27 0.45 -8.67 -4.07
N THR A 28 -0.19 -9.80 -3.80
CA THR A 28 -0.49 -10.83 -4.81
C THR A 28 -1.45 -10.30 -5.87
N ALA A 29 -2.49 -9.57 -5.48
CA ALA A 29 -3.41 -8.92 -6.42
C ALA A 29 -2.68 -7.93 -7.35
N VAL A 30 -1.85 -7.04 -6.79
CA VAL A 30 -1.06 -6.09 -7.57
C VAL A 30 -0.06 -6.81 -8.49
N ARG A 31 0.58 -7.87 -8.01
CA ARG A 31 1.51 -8.68 -8.81
C ARG A 31 0.81 -9.34 -10.00
N PHE A 32 -0.41 -9.86 -9.81
CA PHE A 32 -1.19 -10.45 -10.90
C PHE A 32 -1.45 -9.42 -11.99
N VAL A 33 -1.98 -8.25 -11.65
CA VAL A 33 -2.28 -7.20 -12.64
C VAL A 33 -1.04 -6.76 -13.40
N ARG A 34 0.12 -6.71 -12.71
CA ARG A 34 1.39 -6.26 -13.28
C ARG A 34 2.17 -7.34 -14.01
N SER A 35 1.77 -8.62 -13.95
CA SER A 35 2.59 -9.71 -14.49
C SER A 35 2.59 -9.78 -16.02
N SER A 36 1.59 -9.18 -16.69
CA SER A 36 1.54 -9.11 -18.16
C SER A 36 0.75 -7.91 -18.66
N PRO A 37 1.02 -7.41 -19.88
CA PRO A 37 0.22 -6.36 -20.51
C PRO A 37 -1.26 -6.70 -20.64
N GLN A 38 -1.59 -7.98 -20.87
CA GLN A 38 -2.96 -8.46 -21.04
C GLN A 38 -3.75 -8.37 -19.72
N ARG A 39 -3.16 -8.79 -18.60
CA ARG A 39 -3.78 -8.66 -17.27
C ARG A 39 -3.96 -7.20 -16.87
N LEU A 40 -2.98 -6.35 -17.20
CA LEU A 40 -3.11 -4.91 -17.00
C LEU A 40 -4.24 -4.30 -17.85
N ALA A 41 -4.40 -4.73 -19.10
CA ALA A 41 -5.49 -4.27 -19.97
C ALA A 41 -6.86 -4.68 -19.40
N LYS A 42 -7.02 -5.95 -19.02
CA LYS A 42 -8.25 -6.45 -18.38
C LYS A 42 -8.58 -5.69 -17.08
N PHE A 43 -7.57 -5.39 -16.27
CA PHE A 43 -7.78 -4.58 -15.07
C PHE A 43 -8.22 -3.15 -15.40
N LYS A 44 -7.66 -2.52 -16.45
CA LYS A 44 -8.11 -1.20 -16.89
C LYS A 44 -9.58 -1.18 -17.32
N GLU A 45 -10.05 -2.25 -17.98
CA GLU A 45 -11.49 -2.40 -18.29
C GLU A 45 -12.33 -2.43 -17.00
N CYS A 46 -11.85 -3.12 -15.95
CA CYS A 46 -12.52 -3.15 -14.64
C CYS A 46 -12.54 -1.76 -13.96
N VAL A 47 -11.45 -1.00 -14.08
CA VAL A 47 -11.35 0.39 -13.57
C VAL A 47 -12.34 1.31 -14.28
N GLU A 48 -12.43 1.21 -15.61
CA GLU A 48 -13.37 2.00 -16.42
C GLU A 48 -14.83 1.64 -16.11
N PHE A 49 -15.15 0.34 -16.04
CA PHE A 49 -16.49 -0.14 -15.67
C PHE A 49 -16.91 0.36 -14.27
N SER A 50 -15.96 0.36 -13.34
CA SER A 50 -16.17 0.82 -11.96
C SER A 50 -16.19 2.36 -11.83
N LYS A 51 -16.02 3.10 -12.93
CA LYS A 51 -16.01 4.58 -12.99
C LYS A 51 -15.00 5.20 -12.01
N ILE A 52 -13.85 4.56 -11.85
CA ILE A 52 -12.81 5.06 -10.93
C ILE A 52 -12.01 6.16 -11.62
N GLU A 53 -12.09 7.38 -11.10
CA GLU A 53 -11.39 8.57 -11.65
C GLU A 53 -9.91 8.66 -11.21
N CYS A 54 -9.45 7.76 -10.35
CA CYS A 54 -8.09 7.74 -9.84
C CYS A 54 -7.06 7.48 -10.96
N LYS A 55 -6.10 8.39 -11.11
CA LYS A 55 -5.01 8.28 -12.11
C LYS A 55 -3.71 7.65 -11.57
N LYS A 56 -3.71 7.18 -10.32
CA LYS A 56 -2.51 6.53 -9.75
C LYS A 56 -2.19 5.25 -10.54
N LEU A 57 -0.90 4.95 -10.65
CA LEU A 57 -0.45 3.69 -11.23
C LEU A 57 -0.21 2.67 -10.12
N LEU A 58 -0.63 1.42 -10.34
CA LEU A 58 -0.25 0.33 -9.45
C LEU A 58 1.26 0.10 -9.52
N CYS A 59 1.91 0.08 -8.35
CA CYS A 59 3.32 -0.26 -8.20
C CYS A 59 3.45 -1.48 -7.28
N LEU A 60 4.41 -2.35 -7.55
CA LEU A 60 4.74 -3.44 -6.63
C LEU A 60 5.76 -2.94 -5.62
N ASP A 61 5.62 -3.34 -4.37
CA ASP A 61 6.54 -2.96 -3.32
C ASP A 61 7.89 -3.71 -3.41
N VAL A 62 8.87 -3.19 -2.70
CA VAL A 62 10.11 -3.86 -2.33
C VAL A 62 9.94 -4.30 -0.87
N PRO A 63 9.74 -5.61 -0.59
CA PRO A 63 9.29 -6.10 0.72
C PRO A 63 10.12 -5.68 1.93
N THR A 64 11.39 -5.30 1.73
CA THR A 64 12.30 -4.84 2.78
C THR A 64 12.15 -3.36 3.15
N THR A 65 11.27 -2.62 2.47
CA THR A 65 11.15 -1.16 2.64
C THR A 65 9.70 -0.74 2.81
N TRP A 66 9.33 -0.33 4.03
CA TRP A 66 7.96 0.08 4.35
C TRP A 66 7.46 1.25 3.51
N ASN A 67 8.35 2.14 3.05
CA ASN A 67 7.99 3.25 2.15
C ASN A 67 7.40 2.74 0.82
N SER A 68 8.00 1.70 0.24
CA SER A 68 7.49 1.13 -1.01
C SER A 68 6.20 0.33 -0.77
N THR A 69 6.09 -0.34 0.39
CA THR A 69 4.86 -1.01 0.83
C THR A 69 3.74 0.02 0.98
N TYR A 70 3.99 1.15 1.64
CA TYR A 70 3.04 2.26 1.75
C TYR A 70 2.57 2.72 0.36
N MET A 71 3.49 3.00 -0.56
CA MET A 71 3.14 3.46 -1.91
C MET A 71 2.30 2.44 -2.70
N MET A 72 2.63 1.15 -2.59
CA MET A 72 1.82 0.08 -3.20
C MET A 72 0.40 0.07 -2.64
N LEU A 73 0.26 0.09 -1.31
CA LEU A 73 -1.03 0.04 -0.65
C LEU A 73 -1.86 1.30 -0.93
N ASP A 74 -1.26 2.49 -0.85
CA ASP A 74 -1.90 3.80 -1.10
C ASP A 74 -2.37 3.96 -2.57
N ALA A 75 -1.73 3.27 -3.51
CA ALA A 75 -2.22 3.16 -4.88
C ALA A 75 -3.33 2.11 -4.98
N ALA A 76 -3.09 0.90 -4.48
CA ALA A 76 -3.99 -0.24 -4.63
C ALA A 76 -5.37 0.00 -3.98
N GLU A 77 -5.43 0.63 -2.80
CA GLU A 77 -6.70 0.89 -2.11
C GLU A 77 -7.68 1.72 -2.94
N LYS A 78 -7.17 2.58 -3.85
CA LYS A 78 -8.02 3.41 -4.72
C LYS A 78 -8.71 2.60 -5.81
N PHE A 79 -8.27 1.36 -6.01
CA PHE A 79 -8.79 0.45 -7.02
C PHE A 79 -9.44 -0.80 -6.43
N GLN A 80 -9.81 -0.79 -5.14
CA GLN A 80 -10.48 -1.92 -4.48
C GLN A 80 -11.64 -2.46 -5.33
N VAL A 81 -12.57 -1.60 -5.75
CA VAL A 81 -13.76 -2.00 -6.53
C VAL A 81 -13.37 -2.64 -7.88
N ALA A 82 -12.27 -2.20 -8.50
CA ALA A 82 -11.78 -2.81 -9.73
C ALA A 82 -11.16 -4.20 -9.48
N PHE A 83 -10.51 -4.42 -8.34
CA PHE A 83 -10.05 -5.75 -7.94
C PHE A 83 -11.21 -6.70 -7.64
N GLU A 84 -12.25 -6.23 -6.94
CA GLU A 84 -13.48 -6.99 -6.70
C GLU A 84 -14.20 -7.34 -8.01
N LYS A 85 -14.17 -6.43 -8.99
CA LYS A 85 -14.69 -6.73 -10.33
C LYS A 85 -13.84 -7.75 -11.06
N LEU A 86 -12.51 -7.67 -10.96
CA LEU A 86 -11.59 -8.62 -11.57
C LEU A 86 -11.75 -10.04 -11.00
N ASP A 87 -12.00 -10.15 -9.69
CA ASP A 87 -12.35 -11.41 -9.01
C ASP A 87 -13.54 -12.11 -9.68
N PHE A 88 -14.59 -11.36 -10.00
CA PHE A 88 -15.76 -11.90 -10.69
C PHE A 88 -15.52 -12.25 -12.16
N GLU A 89 -14.60 -11.55 -12.85
CA GLU A 89 -14.45 -11.59 -14.31
C GLU A 89 -13.31 -12.50 -14.81
N ASP A 90 -12.33 -12.83 -13.96
CA ASP A 90 -11.14 -13.58 -14.36
C ASP A 90 -10.84 -14.70 -13.34
N SER A 91 -11.20 -15.94 -13.67
CA SER A 91 -10.91 -17.09 -12.81
C SER A 91 -9.42 -17.27 -12.55
N SER A 92 -8.55 -16.89 -13.49
CA SER A 92 -7.10 -16.99 -13.32
C SER A 92 -6.58 -16.00 -12.27
N TYR A 93 -7.31 -14.93 -11.97
CA TYR A 93 -7.03 -14.06 -10.84
C TYR A 93 -7.30 -14.79 -9.52
N VAL A 94 -8.44 -15.46 -9.39
CA VAL A 94 -8.79 -16.19 -8.15
C VAL A 94 -7.80 -17.33 -7.89
N GLU A 95 -7.39 -18.04 -8.94
CA GLU A 95 -6.46 -19.17 -8.86
C GLU A 95 -5.11 -18.80 -8.23
N VAL A 96 -4.60 -17.58 -8.40
CA VAL A 96 -3.29 -17.20 -7.83
C VAL A 96 -3.29 -17.08 -6.31
N PHE A 97 -4.47 -17.05 -5.68
CA PHE A 97 -4.61 -16.99 -4.23
C PHE A 97 -4.79 -18.36 -3.56
N GLY A 98 -5.04 -19.41 -4.34
CA GLY A 98 -5.28 -20.76 -3.82
C GLY A 98 -6.41 -20.80 -2.79
N ILE A 99 -6.22 -21.54 -1.71
CA ILE A 99 -7.23 -21.77 -0.65
C ILE A 99 -7.60 -20.48 0.10
N VAL A 100 -6.68 -19.51 0.17
CA VAL A 100 -6.87 -18.28 0.95
C VAL A 100 -7.88 -17.34 0.27
N GLY A 101 -7.94 -17.38 -1.06
CA GLY A 101 -8.79 -16.49 -1.85
C GLY A 101 -8.26 -15.05 -1.97
N PRO A 102 -8.89 -14.24 -2.83
CA PRO A 102 -8.52 -12.86 -3.09
C PRO A 102 -8.75 -11.94 -1.87
N PRO A 103 -8.25 -10.68 -1.88
CA PRO A 103 -8.41 -9.76 -0.77
C PRO A 103 -9.89 -9.49 -0.45
N THR A 104 -10.27 -9.72 0.80
CA THR A 104 -11.63 -9.51 1.31
C THR A 104 -11.85 -8.06 1.76
N THR A 105 -13.11 -7.69 2.04
CA THR A 105 -13.43 -6.37 2.62
C THR A 105 -12.62 -6.07 3.89
N ILE A 106 -12.40 -7.08 4.73
CA ILE A 106 -11.61 -6.96 5.97
C ILE A 106 -10.15 -6.63 5.65
N ASP A 107 -9.57 -7.24 4.61
CA ASP A 107 -8.20 -6.93 4.19
C ASP A 107 -8.04 -5.48 3.75
N TRP A 108 -9.03 -4.96 3.00
CA TRP A 108 -9.04 -3.57 2.57
C TRP A 108 -9.24 -2.60 3.74
N GLU A 109 -10.06 -2.96 4.72
CA GLU A 109 -10.26 -2.17 5.94
C GLU A 109 -9.00 -2.11 6.80
N ASN A 110 -8.34 -3.25 7.02
CA ASN A 110 -7.07 -3.36 7.71
C ASN A 110 -6.01 -2.49 7.04
N VAL A 111 -5.89 -2.55 5.71
CA VAL A 111 -4.94 -1.72 4.96
C VAL A 111 -5.29 -0.24 5.04
N ARG A 112 -6.57 0.14 4.95
CA ARG A 112 -7.00 1.54 5.12
C ARG A 112 -6.65 2.09 6.50
N ALA A 113 -6.85 1.31 7.56
CA ALA A 113 -6.46 1.70 8.92
C ALA A 113 -4.94 1.86 9.03
N PHE A 114 -4.19 0.90 8.49
CA PHE A 114 -2.73 0.92 8.52
C PHE A 114 -2.13 2.05 7.67
N LEU A 115 -2.72 2.38 6.53
CA LEU A 115 -2.30 3.51 5.69
C LEU A 115 -2.45 4.84 6.40
N LYS A 116 -3.53 5.04 7.17
CA LYS A 116 -3.70 6.26 8.00
C LYS A 116 -2.56 6.40 9.00
N PHE A 117 -2.19 5.30 9.66
CA PHE A 117 -1.06 5.26 10.58
C PHE A 117 0.27 5.57 9.86
N LEU A 118 0.56 4.89 8.75
CA LEU A 118 1.81 5.08 8.00
C LEU A 118 1.94 6.45 7.35
N LYS A 119 0.84 7.08 6.97
CA LYS A 119 0.85 8.38 6.29
C LYS A 119 1.57 9.46 7.10
N ILE A 120 1.41 9.46 8.42
CA ILE A 120 2.07 10.42 9.33
C ILE A 120 3.59 10.28 9.20
N PHE A 121 4.09 9.05 9.25
CA PHE A 121 5.51 8.75 9.13
C PHE A 121 6.06 8.99 7.72
N TYR A 122 5.26 8.68 6.69
CA TYR A 122 5.63 8.89 5.30
C TYR A 122 5.82 10.37 4.96
N GLU A 123 4.88 11.22 5.39
CA GLU A 123 4.98 12.67 5.18
C GLU A 123 6.14 13.26 5.99
N ALA A 124 6.37 12.82 7.24
CA ALA A 124 7.55 13.21 8.00
C ALA A 124 8.86 12.84 7.26
N THR A 125 8.93 11.63 6.69
CA THR A 125 10.09 11.15 5.91
C THR A 125 10.37 12.00 4.68
N LYS A 126 9.32 12.48 3.98
CA LYS A 126 9.48 13.39 2.83
C LYS A 126 10.11 14.72 3.23
N VAL A 127 9.73 15.29 4.38
CA VAL A 127 10.30 16.54 4.89
C VAL A 127 11.79 16.37 5.19
N PHE A 128 12.18 15.25 5.81
CA PHE A 128 13.59 14.93 6.06
C PHE A 128 14.40 14.74 4.76
N SER A 129 13.79 14.19 3.72
CA SER A 129 14.47 13.86 2.45
C SER A 129 14.66 15.07 1.53
N THR A 130 13.83 16.10 1.71
CA THR A 130 13.82 17.31 0.85
C THR A 130 14.55 18.49 1.47
N SER A 131 14.85 18.45 2.77
CA SER A 131 15.56 19.53 3.44
C SER A 131 17.05 19.22 3.57
N SER A 132 17.89 20.02 2.90
CA SER A 132 19.35 20.01 3.11
C SER A 132 19.77 20.52 4.50
N HIS A 133 18.85 21.12 5.28
CA HIS A 133 19.14 21.80 6.55
C HIS A 133 18.05 21.68 7.64
N ALA A 134 17.15 20.69 7.61
CA ALA A 134 16.18 20.51 8.68
C ALA A 134 16.85 19.90 9.91
N SER A 135 16.94 20.66 11.00
CA SER A 135 17.43 20.17 12.28
C SER A 135 16.39 19.25 12.92
N LEU A 136 16.88 18.17 13.56
CA LEU A 136 16.10 17.14 14.27
C LEU A 136 14.97 17.71 15.15
N HIS A 137 15.22 18.87 15.77
CA HIS A 137 14.30 19.55 16.68
C HIS A 137 12.98 19.94 16.02
N VAL A 138 13.01 20.46 14.79
CA VAL A 138 11.81 20.94 14.08
C VAL A 138 10.90 19.75 13.74
N ALA A 139 11.48 18.64 13.32
CA ALA A 139 10.71 17.47 12.91
C ALA A 139 10.16 16.66 14.09
N PHE A 140 10.85 16.62 15.23
CA PHE A 140 10.30 16.04 16.45
C PHE A 140 9.10 16.84 16.98
N HIS A 141 9.17 18.17 16.91
CA HIS A 141 8.06 19.02 17.34
C HIS A 141 6.80 18.79 16.49
N GLN A 142 6.97 18.65 15.16
CA GLN A 142 5.86 18.38 14.25
C GLN A 142 5.27 16.96 14.40
N LEU A 143 6.09 15.96 14.71
CA LEU A 143 5.60 14.60 15.02
C LEU A 143 4.83 14.56 16.35
N LEU A 144 5.26 15.34 17.35
CA LEU A 144 4.57 15.44 18.64
C LEU A 144 3.27 16.26 18.57
N GLU A 145 3.18 17.23 17.64
CA GLU A 145 1.94 17.98 17.39
C GLU A 145 0.90 17.20 16.56
N ALA A 146 1.33 16.16 15.83
CA ALA A 146 0.48 15.36 14.95
C ALA A 146 -0.05 14.05 15.58
N LEU A 147 0.42 13.71 16.78
CA LEU A 147 -0.05 12.60 17.62
C LEU A 147 -1.07 13.10 18.65
#